data_AF-A0A1Y5FT75-F1
#
_entry.id   AF-A0A1Y5FT75-F1
#
_cell.length_a   1.000
_cell.length_b   1.000
_cell.length_c   1.000
_cell.angle_alpha   90.00
_cell.angle_beta   90.00
_cell.angle_gamma   90.00
#
_symmetry.space_group_name_H-M   'P 1'
#
loop_
_entity.id
_entity.type
_entity.pdbx_description
1 polymer ?
#
loop_
_entity_poly.entity_id
_entity_poly.type
_entity_poly.pdbx_seq_one_letter_code
_entity_poly.pdbx_strand_id
1 'polypeptide(L)'
;MAAIPMLERRGLAIYSLSCALSLLLFFTYGAIEDTLNDDGINYIYAAHALSEGLPEEAKSYRPETFFYRQISLIASLSGLELYTSAQALSLFWQILLGAGFIAIVRCFDTSLPSQLIALAVFFSIASLNHLRPDIIRGFSFWALQLWAVWAGLNLIKYRAWRFALLWLSLSAIATLYRAEGMAYLLLIPAFALINASFSGGFSAKQGLKLAGLIVITTGLIYLVFGLERHDAAQGTPQLMPMQNVSVADKVQKELSALSLAADQFERLKDNIAAQMPSKWAQRSVNDLLIGGLMFHLLLAIINTTNTPLLALSLYGGNRRRPFLSDPRHKLLANYILVGVIVGLLSVYSKFFISPRYIMLTAILLAIPATLMLSKTYQGLATPLQGASRLWKYLVVALPVFTCLYPLSHQNHDKRYIQDAGHWVKNHLNDAQKIYFNDQKVAFYSADYTNNSFKTPYTNQHSLLRDGYQYAVLYERNAKGEHSPLRQSLGEQRLKTFQNNRGRSVSVYKLAASAP
;
A
#
# COMPACT_ATOMS: atom_id res chain seq x y z
N MET A 1 -14.96 42.74 -1.15
CA MET A 1 -13.65 42.35 -1.74
C MET A 1 -12.62 41.82 -0.72
N ALA A 2 -12.89 41.79 0.60
CA ALA A 2 -11.93 41.33 1.64
C ALA A 2 -11.98 39.82 2.00
N ALA A 3 -12.89 39.03 1.41
CA ALA A 3 -13.11 37.62 1.80
C ALA A 3 -12.14 36.62 1.14
N ILE A 4 -11.59 36.96 -0.03
CA ILE A 4 -10.67 36.10 -0.81
C ILE A 4 -9.35 35.82 -0.04
N PRO A 5 -8.65 36.82 0.54
CA PRO A 5 -7.41 36.55 1.29
C PRO A 5 -7.64 35.72 2.57
N MET A 6 -8.83 35.80 3.18
CA MET A 6 -9.15 35.01 4.38
C MET A 6 -9.41 33.54 4.04
N LEU A 7 -10.06 33.24 2.92
CA LEU A 7 -10.33 31.88 2.47
C LEU A 7 -9.04 31.14 2.03
N GLU A 8 -8.12 31.86 1.40
CA GLU A 8 -6.80 31.35 1.03
C GLU A 8 -5.94 31.07 2.26
N ARG A 9 -5.89 31.99 3.23
CA ARG A 9 -5.17 31.78 4.51
C ARG A 9 -5.70 30.57 5.28
N ARG A 10 -7.02 30.38 5.33
CA ARG A 10 -7.64 29.22 5.97
C ARG A 10 -7.32 27.92 5.23
N GLY A 11 -7.26 27.95 3.90
CA GLY A 11 -6.85 26.79 3.10
C GLY A 11 -5.42 26.37 3.39
N LEU A 12 -4.48 27.32 3.39
CA LEU A 12 -3.08 27.08 3.72
C LEU A 12 -2.94 26.44 5.11
N ALA A 13 -3.61 26.99 6.13
CA ALA A 13 -3.56 26.48 7.49
C ALA A 13 -4.02 25.01 7.59
N ILE A 14 -5.08 24.62 6.86
CA ILE A 14 -5.54 23.22 6.84
C ILE A 14 -4.53 22.28 6.18
N TYR A 15 -3.89 22.69 5.08
CA TYR A 15 -2.85 21.88 4.46
C TYR A 15 -1.60 21.78 5.34
N SER A 16 -1.21 22.85 6.02
CA SER A 16 -0.13 22.83 7.03
C SER A 16 -0.46 21.88 8.18
N LEU A 17 -1.70 21.90 8.68
CA LEU A 17 -2.15 20.97 9.71
C LEU A 17 -2.13 19.52 9.23
N SER A 18 -2.54 19.26 7.97
CA SER A 18 -2.43 17.93 7.37
C SER A 18 -0.98 17.46 7.29
N CYS A 19 -0.05 18.33 6.89
CA CYS A 19 1.37 18.01 6.86
C CYS A 19 1.89 17.67 8.27
N ALA A 20 1.57 18.51 9.26
CA ALA A 20 1.97 18.31 10.65
C ALA A 20 1.43 17.00 11.24
N LEU A 21 0.16 16.66 10.98
CA LEU A 21 -0.44 15.39 11.43
C LEU A 21 0.19 14.18 10.73
N SER A 22 0.51 14.28 9.43
CA SER A 22 1.23 13.22 8.72
C SER A 22 2.61 12.98 9.31
N LEU A 23 3.37 14.05 9.60
CA LEU A 23 4.67 13.97 10.27
C LEU A 23 4.55 13.33 11.66
N LEU A 24 3.65 13.87 12.48
CA LEU A 24 3.43 13.40 13.85
C LEU A 24 3.11 11.92 13.88
N LEU A 25 2.13 11.47 13.09
CA LEU A 25 1.71 10.06 13.10
C LEU A 25 2.75 9.14 12.45
N PHE A 26 3.49 9.60 11.43
CA PHE A 26 4.58 8.82 10.84
C PHE A 26 5.64 8.47 11.88
N PHE A 27 6.16 9.48 12.61
CA PHE A 27 7.19 9.26 13.62
C PHE A 27 6.65 8.56 14.87
N THR A 28 5.42 8.88 15.29
CA THR A 28 4.81 8.24 16.46
C THR A 28 4.59 6.74 16.23
N TYR A 29 4.05 6.34 15.07
CA TYR A 29 3.87 4.92 14.76
C TYR A 29 5.21 4.24 14.43
N GLY A 30 6.15 4.95 13.82
CA GLY A 30 7.51 4.46 13.59
C GLY A 30 8.28 4.18 14.89
N ALA A 31 8.02 4.92 15.95
CA ALA A 31 8.66 4.70 17.26
C ALA A 31 8.14 3.45 17.99
N ILE A 32 6.99 2.91 17.58
CA ILE A 32 6.35 1.75 18.22
C ILE A 32 6.52 0.48 17.40
N GLU A 33 6.74 0.60 16.08
CA GLU A 33 6.99 -0.54 15.22
C GLU A 33 8.45 -1.03 15.36
N ASP A 34 8.60 -2.20 15.97
CA ASP A 34 9.91 -2.84 16.22
C ASP A 34 10.67 -3.25 14.97
N THR A 35 10.02 -3.43 13.82
CA THR A 35 10.72 -3.90 12.62
C THR A 35 10.11 -3.34 11.36
N LEU A 36 10.95 -2.86 10.44
CA LEU A 36 10.56 -2.55 9.08
C LEU A 36 9.86 -3.73 8.40
N ASN A 37 8.87 -3.40 7.58
CA ASN A 37 8.17 -4.36 6.73
C ASN A 37 9.08 -4.97 5.66
N ASP A 38 8.74 -6.20 5.25
CA ASP A 38 9.52 -6.99 4.28
C ASP A 38 9.65 -6.29 2.93
N ASP A 39 8.62 -5.54 2.51
CA ASP A 39 8.72 -4.77 1.27
C ASP A 39 9.76 -3.66 1.39
N GLY A 40 9.78 -2.93 2.52
CA GLY A 40 10.74 -1.88 2.78
C GLY A 40 12.18 -2.38 2.73
N ILE A 41 12.43 -3.51 3.40
CA ILE A 41 13.73 -4.19 3.37
C ILE A 41 14.14 -4.53 1.93
N ASN A 42 13.25 -5.16 1.17
CA ASN A 42 13.53 -5.52 -0.23
C ASN A 42 13.77 -4.31 -1.14
N TYR A 43 13.04 -3.20 -0.95
CA TYR A 43 13.29 -1.97 -1.71
C TYR A 43 14.64 -1.36 -1.40
N ILE A 44 15.12 -1.45 -0.15
CA ILE A 44 16.43 -0.93 0.25
C ILE A 44 17.55 -1.80 -0.33
N TYR A 45 17.45 -3.13 -0.23
CA TYR A 45 18.40 -4.04 -0.92
C TYR A 45 18.40 -3.82 -2.44
N ALA A 46 17.24 -3.60 -3.05
CA ALA A 46 17.16 -3.29 -4.48
C ALA A 46 17.81 -1.94 -4.82
N ALA A 47 17.60 -0.91 -3.98
CA ALA A 47 18.21 0.41 -4.16
C ALA A 47 19.74 0.35 -4.00
N HIS A 48 20.23 -0.46 -3.06
CA HIS A 48 21.66 -0.71 -2.85
C HIS A 48 22.29 -1.44 -4.04
N ALA A 49 21.70 -2.55 -4.47
CA ALA A 49 22.19 -3.27 -5.65
C ALA A 49 22.19 -2.37 -6.90
N LEU A 50 21.20 -1.49 -7.05
CA LEU A 50 21.18 -0.50 -8.13
C LEU A 50 22.31 0.53 -8.01
N SER A 51 22.63 1.03 -6.80
CA SER A 51 23.73 1.98 -6.61
C SER A 51 25.11 1.36 -6.86
N GLU A 52 25.25 0.06 -6.63
CA GLU A 52 26.46 -0.72 -6.96
C GLU A 52 26.56 -1.12 -8.44
N GLY A 53 25.61 -0.70 -9.29
CA GLY A 53 25.62 -1.04 -10.72
C GLY A 53 25.22 -2.50 -11.00
N LEU A 54 24.47 -3.13 -10.10
CA LEU A 54 23.96 -4.52 -10.20
C LEU A 54 22.44 -4.56 -10.46
N PRO A 55 21.96 -4.18 -11.66
CA PRO A 55 20.53 -4.05 -11.94
C PRO A 55 19.76 -5.38 -11.90
N GLU A 56 20.41 -6.49 -12.25
CA GLU A 56 19.77 -7.82 -12.21
C GLU A 56 19.60 -8.33 -10.78
N GLU A 57 20.57 -8.06 -9.89
CA GLU A 57 20.40 -8.33 -8.47
C GLU A 57 19.30 -7.46 -7.86
N ALA A 58 19.22 -6.18 -8.25
CA ALA A 58 18.14 -5.29 -7.81
C ALA A 58 16.76 -5.84 -8.21
N LYS A 59 16.61 -6.32 -9.45
CA LYS A 59 15.38 -6.97 -9.94
C LYS A 59 15.04 -8.26 -9.19
N SER A 60 16.04 -9.00 -8.69
CA SER A 60 15.82 -10.21 -7.88
C SER A 60 15.12 -9.90 -6.54
N TYR A 61 15.40 -8.72 -5.95
CA TYR A 61 14.70 -8.26 -4.75
C TYR A 61 13.33 -7.67 -5.08
N ARG A 62 13.27 -6.81 -6.12
CA ARG A 62 12.04 -6.18 -6.59
C ARG A 62 12.04 -5.99 -8.11
N PRO A 63 11.08 -6.57 -8.85
CA PRO A 63 10.99 -6.35 -10.29
C PRO A 63 10.55 -4.92 -10.63
N GLU A 64 9.91 -4.19 -9.71
CA GLU A 64 9.36 -2.86 -9.99
C GLU A 64 10.38 -1.75 -9.72
N THR A 65 11.04 -1.31 -10.79
CA THR A 65 12.24 -0.46 -10.75
C THR A 65 11.99 0.95 -10.24
N PHE A 66 10.82 1.53 -10.57
CA PHE A 66 10.58 2.96 -10.38
C PHE A 66 10.68 3.41 -8.92
N PHE A 67 10.18 2.62 -7.96
CA PHE A 67 10.13 3.02 -6.55
C PHE A 67 11.52 3.02 -5.89
N TYR A 68 12.30 1.95 -6.05
CA TYR A 68 13.64 1.90 -5.44
C TYR A 68 14.67 2.76 -6.19
N ARG A 69 14.47 3.05 -7.48
CA ARG A 69 15.28 4.05 -8.19
C ARG A 69 15.13 5.45 -7.58
N GLN A 70 13.93 5.83 -7.14
CA GLN A 70 13.73 7.10 -6.42
C GLN A 70 14.46 7.11 -5.07
N ILE A 71 14.50 5.98 -4.36
CA ILE A 71 15.26 5.85 -3.10
C ILE A 71 16.75 6.09 -3.37
N SER A 72 17.31 5.40 -4.37
CA SER A 72 18.72 5.55 -4.76
C SER A 72 19.05 6.97 -5.21
N LEU A 73 18.16 7.61 -6.00
CA LEU A 73 18.32 9.00 -6.43
C LEU A 73 18.29 9.99 -5.26
N ILE A 74 17.39 9.80 -4.30
CA ILE A 74 17.34 10.65 -3.10
C ILE A 74 18.63 10.48 -2.30
N ALA A 75 19.10 9.25 -2.11
CA ALA A 75 20.34 8.97 -1.39
C ALA A 75 21.55 9.63 -2.07
N SER A 76 21.67 9.52 -3.40
CA SER A 76 22.79 10.10 -4.15
C SER A 76 22.77 11.63 -4.18
N LEU A 77 21.59 12.26 -4.27
CA LEU A 77 21.46 13.72 -4.30
C LEU A 77 21.60 14.37 -2.92
N SER A 78 21.14 13.70 -1.86
CA SER A 78 21.11 14.25 -0.50
C SER A 78 22.28 13.84 0.39
N GLY A 79 22.98 12.75 0.03
CA GLY A 79 23.99 12.12 0.89
C GLY A 79 23.40 11.35 2.08
N LEU A 80 22.07 11.18 2.15
CA LEU A 80 21.41 10.41 3.20
C LEU A 80 21.59 8.90 2.98
N GLU A 81 21.59 8.13 4.07
CA GLU A 81 21.54 6.67 4.01
C GLU A 81 20.29 6.19 3.25
N LEU A 82 20.36 5.00 2.63
CA LEU A 82 19.25 4.42 1.85
C LEU A 82 17.98 4.25 2.68
N TYR A 83 18.12 3.83 3.95
CA TYR A 83 16.97 3.69 4.85
C TYR A 83 16.26 5.03 5.10
N THR A 84 17.01 6.09 5.44
CA THR A 84 16.48 7.43 5.66
C THR A 84 15.87 8.02 4.38
N SER A 85 16.52 7.79 3.23
CA SER A 85 16.01 8.20 1.92
C SER A 85 14.67 7.54 1.60
N ALA A 86 14.53 6.26 1.92
CA ALA A 86 13.29 5.51 1.73
C ALA A 86 12.17 5.98 2.68
N GLN A 87 12.50 6.30 3.94
CA GLN A 87 11.57 6.91 4.89
C GLN A 87 11.09 8.28 4.40
N ALA A 88 12.00 9.13 3.93
CA ALA A 88 11.69 10.46 3.39
C ALA A 88 10.74 10.37 2.17
N LEU A 89 11.01 9.43 1.25
CA LEU A 89 10.15 9.17 0.11
C LEU A 89 8.75 8.69 0.54
N SER A 90 8.66 7.75 1.49
CA SER A 90 7.38 7.25 2.00
C SER A 90 6.57 8.38 2.64
N LEU A 91 7.20 9.18 3.50
CA LEU A 91 6.59 10.31 4.18
C LEU A 91 6.11 11.39 3.20
N PHE A 92 6.89 11.71 2.17
CA PHE A 92 6.49 12.63 1.11
C PHE A 92 5.16 12.20 0.46
N TRP A 93 5.05 10.92 0.08
CA TRP A 93 3.82 10.40 -0.51
C TRP A 93 2.64 10.38 0.48
N GLN A 94 2.89 10.12 1.77
CA GLN A 94 1.85 10.19 2.81
C GLN A 94 1.33 11.62 3.04
N ILE A 95 2.21 12.64 2.97
CA ILE A 95 1.80 14.05 3.03
C ILE A 95 0.93 14.40 1.82
N LEU A 96 1.36 14.01 0.61
CA LEU A 96 0.58 14.22 -0.60
C LEU A 96 -0.77 13.50 -0.57
N LEU A 97 -0.83 12.31 0.03
CA LEU A 97 -2.07 11.55 0.20
C LEU A 97 -3.08 12.31 1.08
N GLY A 98 -2.65 12.79 2.25
CA GLY A 98 -3.50 13.58 3.15
C GLY A 98 -3.97 14.88 2.52
N ALA A 99 -3.06 15.60 1.86
CA ALA A 99 -3.39 16.83 1.13
C ALA A 99 -4.37 16.56 -0.02
N GLY A 100 -4.18 15.48 -0.78
CA GLY A 100 -5.08 15.07 -1.86
C GLY A 100 -6.49 14.77 -1.37
N PHE A 101 -6.63 14.05 -0.24
CA PHE A 101 -7.93 13.78 0.38
C PHE A 101 -8.68 15.08 0.73
N ILE A 102 -8.01 16.01 1.40
CA ILE A 102 -8.59 17.30 1.78
C ILE A 102 -8.93 18.14 0.54
N ALA A 103 -8.07 18.13 -0.48
CA ALA A 103 -8.31 18.84 -1.72
C ALA A 103 -9.59 18.36 -2.42
N ILE A 104 -9.85 17.05 -2.42
CA ILE A 104 -11.11 16.49 -2.94
C ILE A 104 -12.31 16.96 -2.10
N VAL A 105 -12.24 16.87 -0.77
CA VAL A 105 -13.35 17.34 0.10
C VAL A 105 -13.67 18.81 -0.15
N ARG A 106 -12.65 19.66 -0.34
CA ARG A 106 -12.80 21.08 -0.67
C ARG A 106 -13.46 21.34 -2.03
N CYS A 107 -13.46 20.39 -2.96
CA CYS A 107 -14.24 20.50 -4.20
C CYS A 107 -15.76 20.40 -3.95
N PHE A 108 -16.19 19.86 -2.81
CA PHE A 108 -17.59 19.73 -2.42
C PHE A 108 -18.01 20.76 -1.37
N ASP A 109 -17.17 21.00 -0.34
CA ASP A 109 -17.46 21.92 0.76
C ASP A 109 -16.17 22.57 1.28
N THR A 110 -16.16 23.90 1.35
CA THR A 110 -15.01 24.71 1.82
C THR A 110 -15.19 25.24 3.24
N SER A 111 -16.25 24.85 3.94
CA SER A 111 -16.47 25.24 5.33
C SER A 111 -15.37 24.69 6.25
N LEU A 112 -15.01 25.45 7.28
CA LEU A 112 -13.99 25.03 8.25
C LEU A 112 -14.38 23.73 8.99
N PRO A 113 -15.63 23.55 9.47
CA PRO A 113 -16.04 22.30 10.11
C PRO A 113 -15.85 21.07 9.20
N SER A 114 -16.20 21.19 7.92
CA SER A 114 -16.05 20.09 6.96
C SER A 114 -14.59 19.68 6.78
N GLN A 115 -13.69 20.65 6.74
CA GLN A 115 -12.25 20.39 6.62
C GLN A 115 -11.65 19.80 7.88
N LEU A 116 -12.08 20.23 9.07
CA LEU A 116 -11.66 19.62 10.34
C LEU A 116 -12.17 18.19 10.47
N ILE A 117 -13.42 17.92 10.06
CA ILE A 117 -13.98 16.57 10.00
C ILE A 117 -13.22 15.73 8.96
N ALA A 118 -12.83 16.30 7.82
CA ALA A 118 -12.02 15.59 6.82
C ALA A 118 -10.66 15.15 7.39
N LEU A 119 -9.98 16.04 8.12
CA LEU A 119 -8.75 15.70 8.84
C LEU A 119 -9.00 14.57 9.83
N ALA A 120 -10.04 14.70 10.67
CA ALA A 120 -10.38 13.71 11.67
C ALA A 120 -10.67 12.34 11.04
N VAL A 121 -11.48 12.29 9.98
CA VAL A 121 -11.82 11.05 9.26
C VAL A 121 -10.58 10.42 8.62
N PHE A 122 -9.78 11.18 7.88
CA PHE A 122 -8.62 10.65 7.17
C PHE A 122 -7.53 10.12 8.12
N PHE A 123 -7.19 10.89 9.15
CA PHE A 123 -6.14 10.52 10.09
C PHE A 123 -6.56 9.43 11.07
N SER A 124 -7.85 9.12 11.19
CA SER A 124 -8.37 8.03 12.02
C SER A 124 -8.58 6.71 11.28
N ILE A 125 -8.23 6.62 10.00
CA ILE A 125 -8.29 5.36 9.25
C ILE A 125 -7.25 4.39 9.84
N ALA A 126 -7.69 3.51 10.74
CA ALA A 126 -6.81 2.61 11.49
C ALA A 126 -5.92 1.75 10.57
N SER A 127 -6.50 1.18 9.51
CA SER A 127 -5.75 0.38 8.54
C SER A 127 -4.68 1.18 7.80
N LEU A 128 -4.88 2.48 7.58
CA LEU A 128 -3.88 3.37 6.99
C LEU A 128 -2.78 3.71 8.01
N ASN A 129 -3.17 3.94 9.27
CA ASN A 129 -2.25 4.26 10.36
C ASN A 129 -1.26 3.11 10.64
N HIS A 130 -1.73 1.86 10.60
CA HIS A 130 -0.85 0.69 10.70
C HIS A 130 0.21 0.60 9.60
N LEU A 131 -0.03 1.20 8.43
CA LEU A 131 0.93 1.19 7.32
C LEU A 131 1.88 2.39 7.33
N ARG A 132 1.67 3.39 8.20
CA ARG A 132 2.51 4.61 8.23
C ARG A 132 4.01 4.35 8.35
N PRO A 133 4.48 3.45 9.24
CA PRO A 133 5.91 3.18 9.34
C PRO A 133 6.44 2.32 8.18
N ASP A 134 5.56 1.71 7.38
CA ASP A 134 5.96 0.87 6.27
C ASP A 134 6.55 1.70 5.12
N ILE A 135 7.56 1.13 4.48
CA ILE A 135 8.09 1.61 3.20
C ILE A 135 7.41 0.79 2.11
N ILE A 136 6.41 1.39 1.47
CA ILE A 136 5.62 0.77 0.40
C ILE A 136 5.34 1.76 -0.73
N ARG A 137 5.40 1.26 -1.97
CA ARG A 137 4.95 1.99 -3.17
C ARG A 137 3.44 2.31 -3.20
N GLY A 138 2.67 1.70 -2.30
CA GLY A 138 1.22 1.89 -2.19
C GLY A 138 0.83 3.34 -1.92
N PHE A 139 1.59 4.06 -1.08
CA PHE A 139 1.33 5.46 -0.79
C PHE A 139 1.41 6.35 -2.03
N SER A 140 2.39 6.12 -2.90
CA SER A 140 2.55 6.85 -4.15
C SER A 140 1.35 6.64 -5.08
N PHE A 141 0.92 5.38 -5.24
CA PHE A 141 -0.27 5.05 -6.02
C PHE A 141 -1.53 5.73 -5.48
N TRP A 142 -1.79 5.63 -4.17
CA TRP A 142 -2.98 6.23 -3.56
C TRP A 142 -2.97 7.75 -3.69
N ALA A 143 -1.83 8.40 -3.43
CA ALA A 143 -1.71 9.85 -3.51
C ALA A 143 -1.96 10.35 -4.93
N LEU A 144 -1.29 9.75 -5.93
CA LEU A 144 -1.47 10.12 -7.33
C LEU A 144 -2.93 9.94 -7.78
N GLN A 145 -3.60 8.87 -7.35
CA GLN A 145 -5.00 8.66 -7.68
C GLN A 145 -5.93 9.68 -7.02
N LEU A 146 -5.69 10.10 -5.78
CA LEU A 146 -6.48 11.20 -5.17
C LEU A 146 -6.26 12.52 -5.91
N TRP A 147 -5.03 12.84 -6.29
CA TRP A 147 -4.75 14.03 -7.08
C TRP A 147 -5.36 13.94 -8.49
N ALA A 148 -5.43 12.74 -9.08
CA ALA A 148 -6.16 12.50 -10.32
C ALA A 148 -7.66 12.77 -10.12
N VAL A 149 -8.30 12.25 -9.06
CA VAL A 149 -9.69 12.55 -8.73
C VAL A 149 -9.91 14.06 -8.57
N TRP A 150 -9.04 14.75 -7.84
CA TRP A 150 -9.08 16.20 -7.70
C TRP A 150 -8.99 16.93 -9.04
N ALA A 151 -8.07 16.51 -9.92
CA ALA A 151 -7.96 17.06 -11.27
C ALA A 151 -9.24 16.81 -12.08
N GLY A 152 -9.82 15.61 -12.00
CA GLY A 152 -11.09 15.28 -12.66
C GLY A 152 -12.27 16.11 -12.14
N LEU A 153 -12.34 16.36 -10.83
CA LEU A 153 -13.37 17.24 -10.25
C LEU A 153 -13.21 18.69 -10.71
N ASN A 154 -11.97 19.19 -10.81
CA ASN A 154 -11.71 20.53 -11.33
C ASN A 154 -11.92 20.62 -12.84
N LEU A 155 -11.71 19.54 -13.59
CA LEU A 155 -12.09 19.45 -15.00
C LEU A 155 -13.61 19.61 -15.15
N ILE A 156 -14.41 18.95 -14.31
CA ILE A 156 -15.88 19.12 -14.30
C ILE A 156 -16.26 20.56 -13.98
N LYS A 157 -15.62 21.16 -12.95
CA LYS A 157 -15.96 22.50 -12.46
C LYS A 157 -15.56 23.61 -13.44
N TYR A 158 -14.33 23.59 -13.94
CA TYR A 158 -13.75 24.69 -14.73
C TYR A 158 -13.74 24.41 -16.23
N ARG A 159 -13.97 23.16 -16.67
CA ARG A 159 -13.93 22.73 -18.07
C ARG A 159 -12.63 23.06 -18.80
N ALA A 160 -11.51 23.16 -18.07
CA ALA A 160 -10.21 23.53 -18.61
C ALA A 160 -9.37 22.30 -18.96
N TRP A 161 -8.79 22.26 -20.16
CA TRP A 161 -7.98 21.15 -20.68
C TRP A 161 -6.76 20.82 -19.80
N ARG A 162 -6.18 21.82 -19.11
CA ARG A 162 -5.07 21.61 -18.16
C ARG A 162 -5.40 20.58 -17.08
N PHE A 163 -6.65 20.51 -16.63
CA PHE A 163 -7.08 19.52 -15.64
C PHE A 163 -7.28 18.13 -16.24
N ALA A 164 -7.59 18.04 -17.54
CA ALA A 164 -7.62 16.77 -18.25
C ALA A 164 -6.20 16.21 -18.42
N LEU A 165 -5.23 17.04 -18.82
CA LEU A 165 -3.83 16.62 -18.89
C LEU A 165 -3.28 16.23 -17.53
N LEU A 166 -3.62 16.98 -16.48
CA LEU A 166 -3.18 16.66 -15.13
C LEU A 166 -3.79 15.34 -14.66
N TRP A 167 -5.10 15.13 -14.85
CA TRP A 167 -5.77 13.86 -14.55
C TRP A 167 -5.09 12.69 -15.25
N LEU A 168 -4.80 12.86 -16.54
CA LEU A 168 -4.21 11.86 -17.39
C LEU A 168 -2.77 11.53 -16.98
N SER A 169 -1.95 12.56 -16.74
CA SER A 169 -0.56 12.40 -16.32
C SER A 169 -0.47 11.71 -14.97
N LEU A 170 -1.26 12.14 -13.98
CA LEU A 170 -1.29 11.53 -12.65
C LEU A 170 -1.75 10.06 -12.71
N SER A 171 -2.79 9.77 -13.50
CA SER A 171 -3.29 8.40 -13.68
C SER A 171 -2.28 7.51 -14.39
N ALA A 172 -1.57 8.04 -15.39
CA ALA A 172 -0.50 7.32 -16.10
C ALA A 172 0.69 7.04 -15.18
N ILE A 173 1.18 8.04 -14.44
CA ILE A 173 2.29 7.85 -13.48
C ILE A 173 1.88 6.86 -12.37
N ALA A 174 0.62 6.85 -11.93
CA ALA A 174 0.15 5.89 -10.95
C ALA A 174 0.31 4.42 -11.40
N THR A 175 0.30 4.14 -12.72
CA THR A 175 0.51 2.80 -13.27
C THR A 175 1.94 2.27 -13.07
N LEU A 176 2.93 3.15 -12.94
CA LEU A 176 4.32 2.77 -12.63
C LEU A 176 4.45 2.18 -11.23
N TYR A 177 3.68 2.71 -10.28
CA TYR A 177 3.71 2.21 -8.91
C TYR A 177 2.86 0.96 -8.76
N ARG A 178 1.75 0.82 -9.49
CA ARG A 178 0.79 -0.27 -9.29
C ARG A 178 0.01 -0.59 -10.55
N ALA A 179 -0.08 -1.88 -10.89
CA ALA A 179 -0.81 -2.36 -12.06
C ALA A 179 -2.31 -2.00 -12.00
N GLU A 180 -2.88 -1.91 -10.80
CA GLU A 180 -4.26 -1.50 -10.57
C GLU A 180 -4.57 -0.10 -11.14
N GLY A 181 -3.56 0.77 -11.30
CA GLY A 181 -3.72 2.08 -11.93
C GLY A 181 -4.20 2.01 -13.38
N MET A 182 -3.90 0.92 -14.09
CA MET A 182 -4.39 0.72 -15.46
C MET A 182 -5.92 0.64 -15.49
N ALA A 183 -6.53 0.00 -14.50
CA ALA A 183 -7.99 -0.08 -14.41
C ALA A 183 -8.61 1.32 -14.26
N TYR A 184 -8.03 2.19 -13.43
CA TYR A 184 -8.49 3.58 -13.29
C TYR A 184 -8.28 4.40 -14.56
N LEU A 185 -7.13 4.28 -15.20
CA LEU A 185 -6.80 4.99 -16.45
C LEU A 185 -7.78 4.64 -17.58
N LEU A 186 -8.22 3.37 -17.66
CA LEU A 186 -9.09 2.88 -18.73
C LEU A 186 -10.59 3.01 -18.40
N LEU A 187 -11.01 2.58 -17.21
CA LEU A 187 -12.44 2.48 -16.87
C LEU A 187 -13.08 3.82 -16.52
N ILE A 188 -12.35 4.78 -15.95
CA ILE A 188 -12.94 6.08 -15.60
C ILE A 188 -13.42 6.84 -16.85
N PRO A 189 -12.59 6.98 -17.89
CA PRO A 189 -13.05 7.56 -19.14
C PRO A 189 -14.13 6.72 -19.84
N ALA A 190 -14.04 5.38 -19.79
CA ALA A 190 -15.07 4.50 -20.36
C ALA A 190 -16.44 4.74 -19.69
N PHE A 191 -16.49 4.83 -18.37
CA PHE A 191 -17.72 5.16 -17.65
C PHE A 191 -18.27 6.55 -17.98
N ALA A 192 -17.40 7.55 -18.19
CA ALA A 192 -17.85 8.87 -18.63
C ALA A 192 -18.53 8.81 -20.01
N LEU A 193 -18.01 7.99 -20.92
CA LEU A 193 -18.57 7.80 -22.26
C LEU A 193 -19.86 6.98 -22.25
N ILE A 194 -19.90 5.89 -21.49
CA ILE A 194 -21.11 5.08 -21.29
C ILE A 194 -22.26 5.96 -20.76
N ASN A 195 -21.98 6.80 -19.75
CA ASN A 195 -22.97 7.75 -19.22
C ASN A 195 -23.46 8.76 -20.28
N ALA A 196 -22.58 9.21 -21.17
CA ALA A 196 -22.95 10.09 -22.27
C ALA A 196 -23.83 9.38 -23.31
N SER A 197 -23.54 8.12 -23.63
CA SER A 197 -24.32 7.30 -24.57
C SER A 197 -25.74 7.04 -24.06
N PHE A 198 -25.91 6.72 -22.77
CA PHE A 198 -27.21 6.46 -22.17
C PHE A 198 -28.08 7.72 -21.99
N SER A 199 -27.49 8.92 -22.03
CA SER A 199 -28.21 10.18 -21.87
C SER A 199 -28.85 10.72 -23.17
N GLY A 200 -28.69 10.01 -24.29
CA GLY A 200 -29.36 10.30 -25.56
C GLY A 200 -28.40 10.47 -26.74
N GLY A 201 -28.51 9.55 -27.72
CA GLY A 201 -27.92 9.60 -29.07
C GLY A 201 -26.39 9.59 -29.12
N PHE A 202 -25.78 8.43 -29.37
CA PHE A 202 -24.34 8.32 -29.61
C PHE A 202 -23.93 9.14 -30.84
N SER A 203 -23.37 10.33 -30.60
CA SER A 203 -22.97 11.25 -31.66
C SER A 203 -21.60 10.88 -32.22
N ALA A 204 -21.36 11.13 -33.52
CA ALA A 204 -20.03 11.00 -34.13
C ALA A 204 -18.94 11.79 -33.36
N LYS A 205 -19.30 12.92 -32.73
CA LYS A 205 -18.40 13.70 -31.85
C LYS A 205 -18.03 12.95 -30.57
N GLN A 206 -18.92 12.11 -30.04
CA GLN A 206 -18.64 11.26 -28.88
C GLN A 206 -17.77 10.06 -29.27
N GLY A 207 -18.02 9.47 -30.45
CA GLY A 207 -17.14 8.45 -31.03
C GLY A 207 -15.71 8.93 -31.27
N LEU A 208 -15.53 10.14 -31.81
CA LEU A 208 -14.20 10.73 -32.00
C LEU A 208 -13.48 11.01 -30.67
N LYS A 209 -14.23 11.44 -29.63
CA LYS A 209 -13.68 11.60 -28.27
C LYS A 209 -13.23 10.27 -27.67
N LEU A 210 -14.00 9.19 -27.88
CA LEU A 210 -13.63 7.83 -27.44
C LEU A 210 -12.37 7.34 -28.16
N ALA A 211 -12.31 7.49 -29.48
CA ALA A 211 -11.15 7.10 -30.27
C ALA A 211 -9.89 7.90 -29.86
N GLY A 212 -10.01 9.22 -29.74
CA GLY A 212 -8.90 10.09 -29.29
C GLY A 212 -8.42 9.75 -27.89
N LEU A 213 -9.36 9.47 -26.97
CA LEU A 213 -9.04 9.00 -25.63
C LEU A 213 -8.30 7.65 -25.65
N ILE A 214 -8.77 6.67 -26.43
CA ILE A 214 -8.10 5.36 -26.56
C ILE A 214 -6.68 5.56 -27.10
N VAL A 215 -6.50 6.35 -28.16
CA VAL A 215 -5.18 6.63 -28.73
C VAL A 215 -4.27 7.29 -27.68
N ILE A 216 -4.79 8.25 -26.92
CA ILE A 216 -4.03 8.94 -25.87
C ILE A 216 -3.67 7.99 -24.71
N THR A 217 -4.62 7.19 -24.22
CA THR A 217 -4.37 6.26 -23.11
C THR A 217 -3.41 5.15 -23.54
N THR A 218 -3.59 4.58 -24.73
CA THR A 218 -2.66 3.60 -25.33
C THR A 218 -1.29 4.20 -25.56
N GLY A 219 -1.20 5.42 -26.11
CA GLY A 219 0.06 6.12 -26.33
C GLY A 219 0.80 6.42 -25.03
N LEU A 220 0.08 6.75 -23.95
CA LEU A 220 0.67 6.97 -22.63
C LEU A 220 1.11 5.69 -21.96
N ILE A 221 0.32 4.63 -22.03
CA ILE A 221 0.76 3.30 -21.60
C ILE A 221 2.05 2.95 -22.36
N TYR A 222 2.07 3.12 -23.68
CA TYR A 222 3.27 2.87 -24.48
C TYR A 222 4.46 3.74 -24.06
N LEU A 223 4.28 5.03 -23.78
CA LEU A 223 5.36 5.93 -23.36
C LEU A 223 5.90 5.55 -21.96
N VAL A 224 5.01 5.38 -20.99
CA VAL A 224 5.36 5.07 -19.60
C VAL A 224 6.17 3.78 -19.51
N PHE A 225 5.78 2.77 -20.28
CA PHE A 225 6.44 1.47 -20.24
C PHE A 225 7.49 1.25 -21.34
N GLY A 226 7.48 2.07 -22.40
CA GLY A 226 8.54 2.12 -23.41
C GLY A 226 9.84 2.68 -22.83
N LEU A 227 9.73 3.61 -21.87
CA LEU A 227 10.88 4.10 -21.10
C LEU A 227 11.50 2.99 -20.22
N GLU A 228 10.70 2.10 -19.62
CA GLU A 228 11.22 0.92 -18.91
C GLU A 228 11.98 -0.05 -19.85
N ARG A 229 11.59 -0.15 -21.14
CA ARG A 229 12.27 -1.00 -22.13
C ARG A 229 13.65 -0.46 -22.54
N HIS A 230 13.83 0.85 -22.63
CA HIS A 230 15.09 1.42 -23.09
C HIS A 230 16.24 1.17 -22.10
N ASP A 231 15.94 1.23 -20.80
CA ASP A 231 16.90 0.94 -19.73
C ASP A 231 17.33 -0.54 -19.70
N ALA A 232 16.44 -1.46 -20.11
CA ALA A 232 16.77 -2.89 -20.18
C ALA A 232 17.68 -3.23 -21.38
N ALA A 233 17.62 -2.44 -22.46
CA ALA A 233 18.37 -2.69 -23.69
C ALA A 233 19.84 -2.22 -23.64
N GLN A 234 20.22 -1.41 -22.65
CA GLN A 234 21.61 -0.95 -22.47
C GLN A 234 22.44 -1.82 -21.50
N GLY A 235 21.85 -2.87 -20.91
CA GLY A 235 22.58 -3.88 -20.15
C GLY A 235 23.21 -4.93 -21.07
N THR A 236 24.49 -5.25 -20.87
CA THR A 236 25.25 -6.24 -21.64
C THR A 236 24.53 -7.59 -21.77
N PRO A 237 24.42 -8.18 -22.97
CA PRO A 237 23.74 -9.45 -23.18
C PRO A 237 24.68 -10.61 -22.85
N GLN A 238 24.73 -11.05 -21.60
CA GLN A 238 25.34 -12.33 -21.25
C GLN A 238 24.46 -13.17 -20.33
N LEU A 239 24.00 -14.29 -20.92
CA LEU A 239 23.71 -15.58 -20.29
C LEU A 239 22.74 -15.57 -19.10
N MET A 240 21.48 -15.30 -19.38
CA MET A 240 20.27 -15.97 -18.87
C MET A 240 19.09 -15.50 -19.76
N PRO A 241 18.02 -16.28 -19.97
CA PRO A 241 16.89 -15.81 -20.76
C PRO A 241 16.27 -14.60 -20.05
N MET A 242 16.62 -13.40 -20.53
CA MET A 242 16.10 -12.14 -20.03
C MET A 242 14.58 -12.17 -20.15
N GLN A 243 13.87 -12.29 -19.02
CA GLN A 243 12.48 -11.89 -18.95
C GLN A 243 12.46 -10.37 -19.03
N ASN A 244 12.48 -9.86 -20.27
CA ASN A 244 12.15 -8.48 -20.57
C ASN A 244 10.76 -8.22 -19.98
N VAL A 245 10.67 -7.54 -18.83
CA VAL A 245 9.38 -7.22 -18.21
C VAL A 245 8.77 -6.04 -18.97
N SER A 246 8.13 -6.31 -20.10
CA SER A 246 7.35 -5.29 -20.80
C SER A 246 5.90 -5.24 -20.32
N VAL A 247 5.12 -4.26 -20.79
CA VAL A 247 3.67 -4.18 -20.55
C VAL A 247 2.97 -5.46 -20.93
N ALA A 248 3.37 -6.02 -22.07
CA ALA A 248 2.81 -7.26 -22.56
C ALA A 248 3.02 -8.36 -21.52
N ASP A 249 4.17 -8.41 -20.86
CA ASP A 249 4.49 -9.41 -19.85
C ASP A 249 3.77 -9.15 -18.52
N LYS A 250 3.62 -7.88 -18.09
CA LYS A 250 2.81 -7.51 -16.91
C LYS A 250 1.33 -7.85 -17.12
N VAL A 251 0.77 -7.49 -18.28
CA VAL A 251 -0.62 -7.79 -18.64
C VAL A 251 -0.82 -9.29 -18.85
N GLN A 252 0.10 -9.96 -19.53
CA GLN A 252 0.08 -11.41 -19.73
C GLN A 252 0.16 -12.15 -18.40
N LYS A 253 0.97 -11.67 -17.46
CA LYS A 253 1.05 -12.24 -16.11
C LYS A 253 -0.29 -12.13 -15.38
N GLU A 254 -0.91 -10.95 -15.39
CA GLU A 254 -2.24 -10.79 -14.77
C GLU A 254 -3.32 -11.63 -15.48
N LEU A 255 -3.30 -11.72 -16.82
CA LEU A 255 -4.21 -12.58 -17.58
C LEU A 255 -4.00 -14.06 -17.26
N SER A 256 -2.74 -14.51 -17.18
CA SER A 256 -2.38 -15.87 -16.80
C SER A 256 -2.77 -16.20 -15.36
N ALA A 257 -2.70 -15.21 -14.46
CA ALA A 257 -3.17 -15.37 -13.09
C ALA A 257 -4.69 -15.54 -13.04
N LEU A 258 -5.44 -14.83 -13.88
CA LEU A 258 -6.89 -15.00 -14.00
C LEU A 258 -7.27 -16.37 -14.58
N SER A 259 -6.57 -16.85 -15.61
CA SER A 259 -6.84 -18.19 -16.16
C SER A 259 -6.52 -19.29 -15.14
N LEU A 260 -5.39 -19.16 -14.44
CA LEU A 260 -5.01 -20.10 -13.38
C LEU A 260 -5.96 -20.05 -12.19
N ALA A 261 -6.48 -18.87 -11.85
CA ALA A 261 -7.51 -18.72 -10.82
C ALA A 261 -8.82 -19.40 -11.21
N ALA A 262 -9.21 -19.38 -12.50
CA ALA A 262 -10.39 -20.11 -12.97
C ALA A 262 -10.24 -21.62 -12.77
N ASP A 263 -9.08 -22.18 -13.12
CA ASP A 263 -8.79 -23.61 -12.89
C ASP A 263 -8.77 -23.96 -11.39
N GLN A 264 -8.17 -23.10 -10.56
CA GLN A 264 -8.15 -23.27 -9.11
C GLN A 264 -9.55 -23.17 -8.50
N PHE A 265 -10.39 -22.27 -9.01
CA PHE A 265 -11.76 -22.09 -8.56
C PHE A 265 -12.59 -23.34 -8.84
N GLU A 266 -12.49 -23.89 -10.06
CA GLU A 266 -13.16 -25.14 -10.44
C GLU A 266 -12.71 -26.31 -9.57
N ARG A 267 -11.39 -26.48 -9.35
CA ARG A 267 -10.87 -27.52 -8.45
C ARG A 267 -11.35 -27.34 -7.01
N LEU A 268 -11.37 -26.12 -6.50
CA LEU A 268 -11.86 -25.83 -5.14
C LEU A 268 -13.35 -26.15 -5.01
N LYS A 269 -14.15 -25.76 -6.01
CA LYS A 269 -15.58 -26.09 -6.08
C LYS A 269 -15.79 -27.60 -6.03
N ASP A 270 -15.09 -28.37 -6.85
CA ASP A 270 -15.25 -29.83 -6.90
C ASP A 270 -14.82 -30.50 -5.59
N ASN A 271 -13.70 -30.06 -5.00
CA ASN A 271 -13.19 -30.59 -3.73
C ASN A 271 -14.16 -30.34 -2.56
N ILE A 272 -14.82 -29.18 -2.54
CA ILE A 272 -15.81 -28.84 -1.51
C ILE A 272 -17.12 -29.57 -1.79
N ALA A 273 -17.57 -29.63 -3.05
CA ALA A 273 -18.79 -30.36 -3.43
C ALA A 273 -18.70 -31.84 -3.07
N ALA A 274 -17.56 -32.49 -3.29
CA ALA A 274 -17.35 -33.89 -2.91
C ALA A 274 -17.58 -34.17 -1.42
N GLN A 275 -17.43 -33.17 -0.55
CA GLN A 275 -17.60 -33.29 0.90
C GLN A 275 -19.00 -32.85 1.38
N MET A 276 -19.84 -32.32 0.49
CA MET A 276 -21.17 -31.83 0.87
C MET A 276 -22.17 -32.99 1.10
N PRO A 277 -22.97 -32.92 2.18
CA PRO A 277 -23.79 -34.04 2.65
C PRO A 277 -25.00 -34.34 1.75
N SER A 278 -25.40 -33.42 0.87
CA SER A 278 -26.55 -33.61 -0.01
C SER A 278 -26.30 -33.05 -1.41
N LYS A 279 -26.99 -33.60 -2.42
CA LYS A 279 -26.94 -33.11 -3.81
C LYS A 279 -27.36 -31.64 -3.94
N TRP A 280 -28.23 -31.15 -3.05
CA TRP A 280 -28.63 -29.73 -3.01
C TRP A 280 -27.50 -28.84 -2.49
N ALA A 281 -26.80 -29.27 -1.44
CA ALA A 281 -25.63 -28.58 -0.92
C ALA A 281 -24.48 -28.58 -1.94
N GLN A 282 -24.27 -29.68 -2.66
CA GLN A 282 -23.29 -29.78 -3.76
C GLN A 282 -23.53 -28.73 -4.85
N ARG A 283 -24.79 -28.54 -5.27
CA ARG A 283 -25.17 -27.52 -6.26
C ARG A 283 -24.95 -26.10 -5.77
N SER A 284 -25.02 -25.87 -4.46
CA SER A 284 -24.91 -24.54 -3.84
C SER A 284 -23.47 -24.12 -3.56
N VAL A 285 -22.46 -24.98 -3.81
CA VAL A 285 -21.05 -24.66 -3.54
C VAL A 285 -20.57 -23.46 -4.35
N ASN A 286 -21.04 -23.31 -5.59
CA ASN A 286 -20.71 -22.14 -6.40
C ASN A 286 -21.19 -20.83 -5.74
N ASP A 287 -22.44 -20.81 -5.25
CA ASP A 287 -23.02 -19.67 -4.57
C ASP A 287 -22.30 -19.39 -3.24
N LEU A 288 -21.90 -20.45 -2.52
CA LEU A 288 -21.10 -20.34 -1.29
C LEU A 288 -19.73 -19.70 -1.57
N LEU A 289 -19.05 -20.12 -2.64
CA LEU A 289 -17.74 -19.59 -3.00
C LEU A 289 -17.84 -18.14 -3.48
N ILE A 290 -18.69 -17.85 -4.46
CA ILE A 290 -18.86 -16.50 -5.00
C ILE A 290 -19.38 -15.56 -3.90
N GLY A 291 -20.41 -15.98 -3.15
CA GLY A 291 -20.96 -15.24 -2.03
C GLY A 291 -19.93 -15.01 -0.93
N GLY A 292 -19.12 -16.01 -0.60
CA GLY A 292 -18.02 -15.91 0.36
C GLY A 292 -16.95 -14.91 -0.06
N LEU A 293 -16.54 -14.93 -1.33
CA LEU A 293 -15.57 -13.97 -1.89
C LEU A 293 -16.13 -12.54 -1.89
N MET A 294 -17.38 -12.34 -2.29
CA MET A 294 -18.05 -11.03 -2.25
C MET A 294 -18.21 -10.51 -0.83
N PHE A 295 -18.61 -11.38 0.10
CA PHE A 295 -18.74 -11.02 1.52
C PHE A 295 -17.38 -10.67 2.13
N HIS A 296 -16.33 -11.43 1.79
CA HIS A 296 -14.97 -11.14 2.23
C HIS A 296 -14.50 -9.76 1.74
N LEU A 297 -14.76 -9.42 0.47
CA LEU A 297 -14.46 -8.09 -0.07
C LEU A 297 -15.21 -6.99 0.69
N LEU A 298 -16.52 -7.17 0.92
CA LEU A 298 -17.35 -6.20 1.62
C LEU A 298 -16.82 -5.95 3.05
N LEU A 299 -16.54 -7.02 3.80
CA LEU A 299 -15.97 -6.92 5.14
C LEU A 299 -14.61 -6.23 5.12
N ALA A 300 -13.76 -6.57 4.16
CA ALA A 300 -12.45 -5.96 4.03
C ALA A 300 -12.56 -4.44 3.78
N ILE A 301 -13.47 -4.00 2.89
CA ILE A 301 -13.72 -2.58 2.63
C ILE A 301 -14.21 -1.86 3.89
N ILE A 302 -15.18 -2.43 4.60
CA ILE A 302 -15.75 -1.84 5.82
C ILE A 302 -14.65 -1.70 6.88
N ASN A 303 -13.92 -2.77 7.16
CA ASN A 303 -12.85 -2.78 8.17
C ASN A 303 -11.70 -1.82 7.81
N THR A 304 -11.46 -1.58 6.52
CA THR A 304 -10.41 -0.66 6.07
C THR A 304 -10.83 0.81 6.15
N THR A 305 -12.13 1.15 6.02
CA THR A 305 -12.62 2.54 5.84
C THR A 305 -12.75 3.36 7.14
N ASN A 306 -12.70 2.72 8.33
CA ASN A 306 -13.09 3.26 9.65
C ASN A 306 -14.58 3.03 9.99
N THR A 307 -14.90 1.79 10.37
CA THR A 307 -16.26 1.30 10.66
C THR A 307 -17.08 2.21 11.59
N PRO A 308 -16.56 2.69 12.74
CA PRO A 308 -17.31 3.58 13.63
C PRO A 308 -17.78 4.87 12.97
N LEU A 309 -16.92 5.55 12.22
CA LEU A 309 -17.28 6.80 11.55
C LEU A 309 -18.23 6.58 10.37
N LEU A 310 -18.06 5.47 9.65
CA LEU A 310 -18.98 5.07 8.60
C LEU A 310 -20.38 4.82 9.16
N ALA A 311 -20.50 4.10 10.28
CA ALA A 311 -21.79 3.88 10.96
C ALA A 311 -22.40 5.21 11.44
N LEU A 312 -21.59 6.09 12.05
CA LEU A 312 -22.05 7.39 12.53
C LEU A 312 -22.54 8.30 11.39
N SER A 313 -21.92 8.20 10.20
CA SER A 313 -22.33 8.96 9.02
C SER A 313 -23.72 8.56 8.49
N LEU A 314 -24.15 7.33 8.78
CA LEU A 314 -25.46 6.80 8.39
C LEU A 314 -26.56 7.08 9.43
N TYR A 315 -26.21 7.37 10.68
CA TYR A 315 -27.12 7.51 11.83
C TYR A 315 -28.12 8.71 11.75
N GLY A 316 -28.09 9.53 10.71
CA GLY A 316 -28.98 10.70 10.54
C GLY A 316 -29.92 10.66 9.32
N GLY A 317 -30.10 9.50 8.70
CA GLY A 317 -30.61 9.37 7.33
C GLY A 317 -32.12 9.43 7.14
N ASN A 318 -32.73 10.62 7.16
CA ASN A 318 -33.88 10.89 6.28
C ASN A 318 -33.81 12.30 5.68
N ARG A 319 -32.92 12.47 4.70
CA ARG A 319 -32.83 13.68 3.88
C ARG A 319 -32.60 13.25 2.45
N ARG A 320 -33.47 13.72 1.54
CA ARG A 320 -33.48 13.42 0.10
C ARG A 320 -32.04 13.38 -0.42
N ARG A 321 -31.71 12.37 -1.24
CA ARG A 321 -30.34 12.13 -1.73
C ARG A 321 -30.13 12.81 -3.10
N PRO A 322 -29.77 14.12 -3.19
CA PRO A 322 -29.35 14.75 -4.46
C PRO A 322 -27.96 14.25 -4.91
N PHE A 323 -27.41 13.22 -4.28
CA PHE A 323 -26.04 12.75 -4.47
C PHE A 323 -25.81 12.14 -5.85
N LEU A 324 -26.85 11.67 -6.54
CA LEU A 324 -26.72 11.02 -7.85
C LEU A 324 -26.94 11.97 -9.04
N SER A 325 -27.40 13.21 -8.82
CA SER A 325 -27.61 14.16 -9.93
C SER A 325 -26.38 15.01 -10.24
N ASP A 326 -25.57 15.35 -9.22
CA ASP A 326 -24.37 16.17 -9.38
C ASP A 326 -23.22 15.37 -10.06
N PRO A 327 -22.69 15.85 -11.21
CA PRO A 327 -21.59 15.19 -11.92
C PRO A 327 -20.34 14.91 -11.06
N ARG A 328 -20.07 15.73 -10.04
CA ARG A 328 -18.93 15.54 -9.14
C ARG A 328 -19.05 14.25 -8.33
N HIS A 329 -20.25 13.99 -7.80
CA HIS A 329 -20.54 12.78 -7.04
C HIS A 329 -20.58 11.55 -7.95
N LYS A 330 -21.04 11.69 -9.21
CA LYS A 330 -20.96 10.62 -10.22
C LYS A 330 -19.51 10.22 -10.51
N LEU A 331 -18.60 11.19 -10.70
CA LEU A 331 -17.18 10.90 -10.90
C LEU A 331 -16.60 10.14 -9.70
N LEU A 332 -16.88 10.59 -8.48
CA LEU A 332 -16.42 9.91 -7.27
C LEU A 332 -16.99 8.49 -7.16
N ALA A 333 -18.27 8.29 -7.47
CA ALA A 333 -18.89 6.97 -7.50
C ALA A 333 -18.24 6.05 -8.54
N ASN A 334 -17.89 6.57 -9.72
CA ASN A 334 -17.16 5.80 -10.74
C ASN A 334 -15.79 5.35 -10.22
N TYR A 335 -15.06 6.20 -9.51
CA TYR A 335 -13.78 5.83 -8.87
C TYR A 335 -13.93 4.75 -7.81
N ILE A 336 -14.96 4.85 -6.97
CA ILE A 336 -15.27 3.81 -5.98
C ILE A 336 -15.64 2.50 -6.70
N LEU A 337 -16.45 2.55 -7.75
CA LEU A 337 -16.85 1.38 -8.54
C LEU A 337 -15.65 0.70 -9.19
N VAL A 338 -14.73 1.45 -9.81
CA VAL A 338 -13.47 0.88 -10.32
C VAL A 338 -12.69 0.21 -9.19
N GLY A 339 -12.60 0.84 -8.02
CA GLY A 339 -11.94 0.25 -6.86
C GLY A 339 -12.59 -1.06 -6.37
N VAL A 340 -13.92 -1.17 -6.44
CA VAL A 340 -14.64 -2.42 -6.16
C VAL A 340 -14.34 -3.48 -7.22
N ILE A 341 -14.30 -3.12 -8.50
CA ILE A 341 -13.94 -4.04 -9.60
C ILE A 341 -12.51 -4.56 -9.40
N VAL A 342 -11.55 -3.69 -9.10
CA VAL A 342 -10.17 -4.07 -8.78
C VAL A 342 -10.11 -4.99 -7.56
N GLY A 343 -10.92 -4.72 -6.53
CA GLY A 343 -11.05 -5.58 -5.35
C GLY A 343 -11.60 -6.96 -5.68
N LEU A 344 -12.64 -7.04 -6.52
CA LEU A 344 -13.22 -8.31 -6.98
C LEU A 344 -12.21 -9.13 -7.78
N LEU A 345 -11.50 -8.50 -8.72
CA LEU A 345 -10.44 -9.15 -9.49
C LEU A 345 -9.30 -9.65 -8.58
N SER A 346 -8.94 -8.88 -7.56
CA SER A 346 -7.91 -9.26 -6.59
C SER A 346 -8.33 -10.44 -5.72
N VAL A 347 -9.57 -10.43 -5.20
CA VAL A 347 -10.11 -11.54 -4.40
C VAL A 347 -10.24 -12.79 -5.26
N TYR A 348 -10.70 -12.67 -6.50
CA TYR A 348 -10.85 -13.80 -7.41
C TYR A 348 -9.51 -14.42 -7.77
N SER A 349 -8.51 -13.60 -8.11
CA SER A 349 -7.18 -14.08 -8.51
C SER A 349 -6.35 -14.67 -7.37
N LYS A 350 -6.56 -14.23 -6.13
CA LYS A 350 -5.70 -14.58 -4.98
C LYS A 350 -6.41 -15.38 -3.90
N PHE A 351 -7.74 -15.51 -3.95
CA PHE A 351 -8.59 -16.09 -2.88
C PHE A 351 -8.41 -15.45 -1.50
N PHE A 352 -7.73 -14.30 -1.40
CA PHE A 352 -7.62 -13.48 -0.19
C PHE A 352 -7.49 -12.01 -0.59
N ILE A 353 -7.84 -11.10 0.32
CA ILE A 353 -7.54 -9.68 0.14
C ILE A 353 -6.81 -9.07 1.34
N SER A 354 -5.63 -8.51 1.08
CA SER A 354 -4.96 -7.64 2.03
C SER A 354 -5.59 -6.23 1.98
N PRO A 355 -5.72 -5.51 3.11
CA PRO A 355 -6.20 -4.13 3.15
C PRO A 355 -5.47 -3.20 2.16
N ARG A 356 -4.22 -3.51 1.79
CA ARG A 356 -3.41 -2.75 0.84
C ARG A 356 -3.99 -2.70 -0.58
N TYR A 357 -4.83 -3.65 -0.99
CA TYR A 357 -5.44 -3.67 -2.33
C TYR A 357 -6.72 -2.81 -2.41
N ILE A 358 -7.44 -2.69 -1.31
CA ILE A 358 -8.70 -1.92 -1.21
C ILE A 358 -8.55 -0.59 -0.49
N MET A 359 -7.35 -0.25 -0.04
CA MET A 359 -7.07 0.99 0.68
C MET A 359 -7.54 2.23 -0.09
N LEU A 360 -7.31 2.29 -1.41
CA LEU A 360 -7.78 3.40 -2.22
C LEU A 360 -9.31 3.50 -2.19
N THR A 361 -10.02 2.39 -2.38
CA THR A 361 -11.49 2.32 -2.29
C THR A 361 -11.99 2.78 -0.94
N ALA A 362 -11.33 2.35 0.14
CA ALA A 362 -11.65 2.75 1.51
C ALA A 362 -11.45 4.25 1.74
N ILE A 363 -10.32 4.82 1.31
CA ILE A 363 -10.05 6.26 1.38
C ILE A 363 -11.08 7.04 0.55
N LEU A 364 -11.45 6.56 -0.64
CA LEU A 364 -12.47 7.19 -1.48
C LEU A 364 -13.87 7.16 -0.84
N LEU A 365 -14.24 6.07 -0.15
CA LEU A 365 -15.47 5.94 0.63
C LEU A 365 -15.50 6.82 1.87
N ALA A 366 -14.34 7.18 2.42
CA ALA A 366 -14.25 8.11 3.53
C ALA A 366 -14.64 9.55 3.13
N ILE A 367 -14.58 9.90 1.83
CA ILE A 367 -15.00 11.22 1.31
C ILE A 367 -16.52 11.43 1.48
N PRO A 368 -17.43 10.59 0.92
CA PRO A 368 -18.87 10.76 1.14
C PRO A 368 -19.23 10.65 2.62
N ALA A 369 -18.56 9.80 3.40
CA ALA A 369 -18.75 9.73 4.85
C ALA A 369 -18.43 11.08 5.53
N THR A 370 -17.30 11.71 5.18
CA THR A 370 -16.92 13.06 5.65
C THR A 370 -17.99 14.09 5.32
N LEU A 371 -18.51 14.11 4.09
CA LEU A 371 -19.53 15.06 3.66
C LEU A 371 -20.86 14.86 4.41
N MET A 372 -21.23 13.61 4.69
CA MET A 372 -22.42 13.32 5.49
C MET A 372 -22.24 13.75 6.94
N LEU A 373 -21.09 13.44 7.55
CA LEU A 373 -20.74 13.87 8.91
C LEU A 373 -20.73 15.40 9.03
N SER A 374 -20.19 16.12 8.05
CA SER A 374 -20.22 17.59 8.05
C SER A 374 -21.64 18.14 8.04
N LYS A 375 -22.52 17.59 7.17
CA LYS A 375 -23.92 18.02 7.08
C LYS A 375 -24.70 17.74 8.35
N THR A 376 -24.49 16.59 8.99
CA THR A 376 -25.14 16.26 10.26
C THR A 376 -24.60 17.12 11.39
N TYR A 377 -23.28 17.39 11.43
CA TYR A 377 -22.66 18.30 12.40
C TYR A 377 -23.27 19.70 12.35
N GLN A 378 -23.39 20.27 11.15
CA GLN A 378 -23.97 21.59 10.95
C GLN A 378 -25.48 21.60 11.23
N GLY A 379 -26.21 20.55 10.82
CA GLY A 379 -27.66 20.46 11.07
C GLY A 379 -28.03 20.25 12.54
N LEU A 380 -27.13 19.67 13.33
CA LEU A 380 -27.25 19.48 14.77
C LEU A 380 -26.64 20.66 15.57
N ALA A 381 -26.17 21.72 14.90
CA ALA A 381 -25.64 22.91 15.55
C ALA A 381 -26.72 23.75 16.25
N THR A 382 -28.00 23.49 15.99
CA THR A 382 -29.12 24.15 16.68
C THR A 382 -29.38 23.53 18.07
N PRO A 383 -29.71 24.33 19.11
CA PRO A 383 -29.32 24.00 20.49
C PRO A 383 -30.23 23.03 21.27
N LEU A 384 -31.24 22.41 20.65
CA LEU A 384 -32.44 21.99 21.39
C LEU A 384 -32.46 20.57 21.97
N GLN A 385 -31.48 19.69 21.76
CA GLN A 385 -31.57 18.29 22.25
C GLN A 385 -30.23 17.68 22.70
N GLY A 386 -30.21 16.97 23.84
CA GLY A 386 -29.02 16.32 24.42
C GLY A 386 -28.33 15.30 23.50
N ALA A 387 -29.09 14.59 22.67
CA ALA A 387 -28.56 13.67 21.65
C ALA A 387 -27.63 14.36 20.62
N SER A 388 -27.86 15.66 20.34
CA SER A 388 -27.01 16.44 19.43
C SER A 388 -25.61 16.70 20.01
N ARG A 389 -25.47 16.75 21.35
CA ARG A 389 -24.18 16.98 22.02
C ARG A 389 -23.33 15.72 22.01
N LEU A 390 -23.91 14.57 22.38
CA LEU A 390 -23.21 13.28 22.33
C LEU A 390 -22.68 13.00 20.93
N TRP A 391 -23.50 13.21 19.89
CA TRP A 391 -23.08 13.02 18.50
C TRP A 391 -21.88 13.91 18.12
N LYS A 392 -21.88 15.18 18.53
CA LYS A 392 -20.74 16.10 18.29
C LYS A 392 -19.46 15.63 18.97
N TYR A 393 -19.57 15.15 20.21
CA TYR A 393 -18.42 14.59 20.92
C TYR A 393 -17.91 13.32 20.26
N LEU A 394 -18.79 12.43 19.79
CA LEU A 394 -18.40 11.19 19.11
C LEU A 394 -17.63 11.45 17.80
N VAL A 395 -18.00 12.48 17.02
CA VAL A 395 -17.28 12.85 15.79
C VAL A 395 -15.83 13.24 16.05
N VAL A 396 -15.51 13.73 17.25
CA VAL A 396 -14.13 14.12 17.63
C VAL A 396 -13.44 13.03 18.44
N ALA A 397 -14.14 12.43 19.40
CA ALA A 397 -13.59 11.43 20.32
C ALA A 397 -13.21 10.13 19.61
N LEU A 398 -14.03 9.63 18.67
CA LEU A 398 -13.73 8.39 17.94
C LEU A 398 -12.44 8.51 17.10
N PRO A 399 -12.21 9.58 16.32
CA PRO A 399 -10.94 9.80 15.64
C PRO A 399 -9.73 9.86 16.56
N VAL A 400 -9.85 10.57 17.69
CA VAL A 400 -8.75 10.69 18.66
C VAL A 400 -8.45 9.32 19.27
N PHE A 401 -9.49 8.61 19.72
CA PHE A 401 -9.34 7.28 20.31
C PHE A 401 -8.71 6.27 19.35
N THR A 402 -9.15 6.24 18.08
CA THR A 402 -8.58 5.35 17.06
C THR A 402 -7.11 5.66 16.75
N CYS A 403 -6.68 6.93 16.82
CA CYS A 403 -5.28 7.29 16.66
C CYS A 403 -4.42 6.89 17.86
N LEU A 404 -4.96 7.01 19.08
CA LEU A 404 -4.27 6.73 20.34
C LEU A 404 -4.27 5.25 20.73
N TYR A 405 -5.27 4.47 20.29
CA TYR A 405 -5.43 3.08 20.69
C TYR A 405 -4.18 2.22 20.43
N PRO A 406 -3.56 2.26 19.22
CA PRO A 406 -2.32 1.51 18.98
C PRO A 406 -1.15 1.92 19.88
N LEU A 407 -1.13 3.17 20.36
CA LEU A 407 -0.07 3.67 21.24
C LEU A 407 -0.12 3.03 22.63
N SER A 408 -1.30 2.56 23.05
CA SER A 408 -1.45 1.87 24.34
C SER A 408 -0.98 0.42 24.31
N HIS A 409 -0.88 -0.18 23.12
CA HIS A 409 -0.45 -1.56 22.92
C HIS A 409 0.95 -1.59 22.30
N GLN A 410 1.97 -1.17 23.06
CA GLN A 410 3.37 -1.30 22.63
C GLN A 410 3.75 -2.78 22.60
N ASN A 411 3.89 -3.33 21.40
CA ASN A 411 4.23 -4.73 21.21
C ASN A 411 5.71 -4.88 20.82
N HIS A 412 6.59 -4.94 21.83
CA HIS A 412 8.04 -5.10 21.66
C HIS A 412 8.49 -6.54 21.34
N ASP A 413 7.59 -7.36 20.80
CA ASP A 413 7.82 -8.79 20.56
C ASP A 413 8.87 -9.08 19.49
N LYS A 414 9.31 -8.10 18.71
CA LYS A 414 10.28 -8.27 17.60
C LYS A 414 11.57 -7.48 17.78
N ARG A 415 11.68 -6.63 18.81
CA ARG A 415 12.86 -5.82 19.09
C ARG A 415 14.17 -6.62 19.16
N TYR A 416 14.11 -7.85 19.66
CA TYR A 416 15.26 -8.78 19.69
C TYR A 416 15.91 -9.03 18.32
N ILE A 417 15.17 -8.85 17.20
CA ILE A 417 15.71 -8.95 15.84
C ILE A 417 16.61 -7.75 15.53
N GLN A 418 16.17 -6.53 15.88
CA GLN A 418 16.96 -5.32 15.74
C GLN A 418 18.19 -5.34 16.64
N ASP A 419 17.98 -5.68 17.92
CA ASP A 419 19.06 -5.75 18.90
C ASP A 419 20.15 -6.74 18.46
N ALA A 420 19.77 -7.88 17.87
CA ALA A 420 20.72 -8.84 17.34
C ALA A 420 21.50 -8.29 16.14
N GLY A 421 20.83 -7.68 15.16
CA GLY A 421 21.51 -7.10 13.99
C GLY A 421 22.46 -5.96 14.38
N HIS A 422 22.02 -5.07 15.27
CA HIS A 422 22.86 -3.99 15.80
C HIS A 422 24.04 -4.51 16.63
N TRP A 423 23.83 -5.56 17.42
CA TRP A 423 24.93 -6.19 18.15
C TRP A 423 25.96 -6.77 17.19
N VAL A 424 25.54 -7.46 16.13
CA VAL A 424 26.42 -7.98 15.09
C VAL A 424 27.22 -6.85 14.44
N LYS A 425 26.55 -5.76 14.02
CA LYS A 425 27.20 -4.57 13.45
C LYS A 425 28.30 -3.99 14.34
N ASN A 426 28.06 -3.99 15.66
CA ASN A 426 28.95 -3.33 16.62
C ASN A 426 30.05 -4.24 17.19
N HIS A 427 29.94 -5.57 17.05
CA HIS A 427 30.87 -6.53 17.69
C HIS A 427 31.60 -7.45 16.72
N LEU A 428 31.05 -7.68 15.52
CA LEU A 428 31.68 -8.54 14.53
C LEU A 428 32.29 -7.68 13.42
N ASN A 429 33.60 -7.80 13.23
CA ASN A 429 34.30 -7.18 12.12
C ASN A 429 34.18 -8.08 10.89
N ASP A 430 34.08 -7.47 9.70
CA ASP A 430 34.02 -8.15 8.39
C ASP A 430 32.71 -8.90 8.11
N ALA A 431 31.70 -8.14 7.67
CA ALA A 431 30.35 -8.64 7.44
C ALA A 431 30.22 -9.69 6.32
N GLN A 432 31.22 -9.79 5.43
CA GLN A 432 31.30 -10.84 4.39
C GLN A 432 31.54 -12.23 4.99
N LYS A 433 32.05 -12.32 6.22
CA LYS A 433 32.31 -13.58 6.93
C LYS A 433 31.15 -14.01 7.84
N ILE A 434 30.00 -13.34 7.75
CA ILE A 434 28.86 -13.59 8.61
C ILE A 434 27.75 -14.23 7.79
N TYR A 435 27.32 -15.43 8.17
CA TYR A 435 26.16 -16.07 7.59
C TYR A 435 24.89 -15.67 8.37
N PHE A 436 23.89 -15.13 7.69
CA PHE A 436 22.53 -14.97 8.17
C PHE A 436 21.58 -15.96 7.50
N ASN A 437 20.67 -16.57 8.26
CA ASN A 437 19.58 -17.39 7.72
C ASN A 437 18.26 -16.61 7.52
N ASP A 438 18.19 -15.36 7.97
CA ASP A 438 16.98 -14.53 7.91
C ASP A 438 17.33 -13.11 7.46
N GLN A 439 16.59 -12.65 6.45
CA GLN A 439 16.82 -11.35 5.81
C GLN A 439 16.63 -10.17 6.79
N LYS A 440 15.70 -10.26 7.74
CA LYS A 440 15.43 -9.14 8.66
C LYS A 440 16.57 -8.93 9.63
N VAL A 441 17.16 -10.01 10.13
CA VAL A 441 18.33 -9.93 11.01
C VAL A 441 19.51 -9.34 10.24
N ALA A 442 19.76 -9.84 9.02
CA ALA A 442 20.82 -9.33 8.15
C ALA A 442 20.64 -7.82 7.88
N PHE A 443 19.42 -7.37 7.60
CA PHE A 443 19.11 -5.97 7.33
C PHE A 443 19.56 -5.01 8.45
N TYR A 444 19.38 -5.39 9.72
CA TYR A 444 19.79 -4.54 10.85
C TYR A 444 21.29 -4.56 11.15
N SER A 445 22.05 -5.45 10.51
CA SER A 445 23.51 -5.34 10.50
C SER A 445 24.02 -4.16 9.65
N ALA A 446 23.13 -3.58 8.81
CA ALA A 446 23.41 -2.49 7.87
C ALA A 446 24.47 -2.84 6.80
N ASP A 447 24.83 -4.11 6.64
CA ASP A 447 25.54 -4.60 5.47
C ASP A 447 24.54 -5.13 4.44
N TYR A 448 24.27 -4.32 3.41
CA TYR A 448 23.38 -4.68 2.32
C TYR A 448 24.07 -5.48 1.20
N THR A 449 25.38 -5.71 1.28
CA THR A 449 26.11 -6.61 0.37
C THR A 449 25.92 -8.07 0.74
N ASN A 450 25.66 -8.35 2.02
CA ASN A 450 25.44 -9.70 2.51
C ASN A 450 24.07 -10.22 2.09
N ASN A 451 24.06 -11.23 1.23
CA ASN A 451 22.85 -11.89 0.74
C ASN A 451 22.78 -13.38 1.13
N SER A 452 23.53 -13.80 2.16
CA SER A 452 23.65 -15.19 2.59
C SER A 452 22.30 -15.83 2.96
N PHE A 453 21.32 -15.04 3.39
CA PHE A 453 19.97 -15.48 3.71
C PHE A 453 19.20 -16.04 2.51
N LYS A 454 19.68 -15.83 1.27
CA LYS A 454 19.15 -16.48 0.07
C LYS A 454 19.57 -17.95 -0.02
N THR A 455 20.65 -18.34 0.66
CA THR A 455 21.14 -19.72 0.70
C THR A 455 20.65 -20.42 1.97
N PRO A 456 19.99 -21.59 1.86
CA PRO A 456 19.53 -22.31 3.04
C PRO A 456 20.71 -22.90 3.80
N TYR A 457 20.61 -22.90 5.14
CA TYR A 457 21.60 -23.56 5.97
C TYR A 457 21.56 -25.06 5.72
N THR A 458 22.74 -25.65 5.50
CA THR A 458 22.87 -27.12 5.37
C THR A 458 23.63 -27.70 6.57
N ASN A 459 24.89 -27.33 6.76
CA ASN A 459 25.70 -27.76 7.91
C ASN A 459 26.85 -26.76 8.18
N GLN A 460 27.54 -26.91 9.32
CA GLN A 460 28.68 -26.04 9.67
C GLN A 460 29.84 -26.15 8.67
N HIS A 461 30.13 -27.35 8.17
CA HIS A 461 31.22 -27.56 7.22
C HIS A 461 31.01 -26.82 5.91
N SER A 462 29.77 -26.72 5.41
CA SER A 462 29.45 -25.94 4.21
C SER A 462 29.68 -24.46 4.47
N LEU A 463 29.29 -23.94 5.63
CA LEU A 463 29.53 -22.53 5.97
C LEU A 463 31.03 -22.20 6.03
N LEU A 464 31.83 -23.05 6.67
CA LEU A 464 33.28 -22.87 6.76
C LEU A 464 33.95 -22.94 5.37
N ARG A 465 33.51 -23.88 4.52
CA ARG A 465 33.99 -24.00 3.13
C ARG A 465 33.64 -22.75 2.30
N ASP A 466 32.47 -22.19 2.52
CA ASP A 466 31.99 -21.00 1.82
C ASP A 466 32.61 -19.71 2.43
N GLY A 467 33.51 -19.83 3.41
CA GLY A 467 34.33 -18.75 3.96
C GLY A 467 33.75 -18.02 5.17
N TYR A 468 32.60 -18.46 5.69
CA TYR A 468 31.99 -17.85 6.85
C TYR A 468 32.71 -18.22 8.15
N GLN A 469 32.87 -17.24 9.05
CA GLN A 469 33.44 -17.40 10.39
C GLN A 469 32.39 -17.28 11.49
N TYR A 470 31.25 -16.65 11.19
CA TYR A 470 30.16 -16.46 12.12
C TYR A 470 28.85 -16.90 11.50
N ALA A 471 27.93 -17.38 12.32
CA ALA A 471 26.56 -17.69 11.91
C ALA A 471 25.57 -17.00 12.84
N VAL A 472 24.61 -16.30 12.27
CA VAL A 472 23.52 -15.60 12.94
C VAL A 472 22.22 -16.27 12.53
N LEU A 473 21.60 -16.95 13.49
CA LEU A 473 20.49 -17.85 13.24
C LEU A 473 19.24 -17.36 13.96
N TYR A 474 18.22 -17.03 13.18
CA TYR A 474 16.86 -16.80 13.64
C TYR A 474 16.13 -18.12 13.86
N GLU A 475 15.61 -18.33 15.06
CA GLU A 475 14.96 -19.54 15.54
C GLU A 475 13.52 -19.20 16.00
N ARG A 476 12.52 -19.81 15.34
CA ARG A 476 11.10 -19.52 15.64
C ARG A 476 10.56 -20.22 16.91
N ASN A 477 11.28 -21.19 17.47
CA ASN A 477 10.89 -21.92 18.70
C ASN A 477 12.15 -22.35 19.49
N ALA A 478 12.52 -21.60 20.52
CA ALA A 478 13.61 -21.94 21.44
C ALA A 478 13.24 -23.05 22.45
N LYS A 479 11.95 -23.39 22.58
CA LYS A 479 11.42 -24.41 23.51
C LYS A 479 11.33 -25.82 22.92
N GLY A 480 11.62 -26.01 21.62
CA GLY A 480 11.72 -27.34 21.02
C GLY A 480 13.18 -27.80 20.99
N GLU A 481 13.49 -28.88 21.69
CA GLU A 481 14.82 -29.52 21.77
C GLU A 481 15.36 -30.10 20.44
N HIS A 482 14.69 -29.84 19.31
CA HIS A 482 14.95 -30.52 18.03
C HIS A 482 15.19 -29.57 16.84
N SER A 483 15.93 -28.46 17.04
CA SER A 483 16.57 -27.82 15.89
C SER A 483 17.96 -28.44 15.70
N PRO A 484 18.24 -29.18 14.60
CA PRO A 484 19.56 -29.78 14.35
C PRO A 484 20.71 -28.74 14.33
N LEU A 485 20.38 -27.46 14.17
CA LEU A 485 21.27 -26.30 14.31
C LEU A 485 21.81 -26.11 15.75
N ARG A 486 20.99 -26.40 16.77
CA ARG A 486 21.30 -26.10 18.18
C ARG A 486 22.25 -27.12 18.80
N GLN A 487 22.16 -28.38 18.35
CA GLN A 487 23.03 -29.48 18.80
C GLN A 487 24.42 -29.43 18.16
N SER A 488 24.53 -28.98 16.90
CA SER A 488 25.83 -28.90 16.20
C SER A 488 26.69 -27.70 16.60
N LEU A 489 26.07 -26.57 16.96
CA LEU A 489 26.76 -25.29 17.23
C LEU A 489 26.69 -24.85 18.71
N GLY A 490 26.15 -25.67 19.60
CA GLY A 490 25.79 -25.30 20.97
C GLY A 490 26.93 -24.70 21.80
N GLU A 491 28.14 -25.28 21.70
CA GLU A 491 29.33 -24.87 22.46
C GLU A 491 30.01 -23.60 21.93
N GLN A 492 29.62 -23.16 20.72
CA GLN A 492 30.23 -22.04 19.98
C GLN A 492 29.38 -20.75 20.01
N ARG A 493 28.35 -20.72 20.85
CA ARG A 493 27.39 -19.62 20.92
C ARG A 493 28.00 -18.41 21.65
N LEU A 494 28.00 -17.26 20.99
CA LEU A 494 28.46 -15.99 21.55
C LEU A 494 27.36 -15.25 22.30
N LYS A 495 26.14 -15.20 21.74
CA LYS A 495 25.02 -14.43 22.31
C LYS A 495 23.67 -14.91 21.78
N THR A 496 22.63 -14.77 22.59
CA THR A 496 21.23 -15.00 22.19
C THR A 496 20.37 -13.81 22.57
N PHE A 497 19.52 -13.40 21.65
CA PHE A 497 18.46 -12.40 21.83
C PHE A 497 17.14 -13.14 21.74
N GLN A 498 16.24 -12.96 22.69
CA GLN A 498 15.01 -13.76 22.77
C GLN A 498 13.83 -12.89 23.19
N ASN A 499 12.63 -13.22 22.68
CA ASN A 499 11.38 -12.60 23.11
C ASN A 499 10.61 -13.49 24.10
N ASN A 500 9.56 -12.92 24.70
CA ASN A 500 8.68 -13.59 25.67
C ASN A 500 7.96 -14.82 25.10
N ARG A 501 7.82 -14.90 23.76
CA ARG A 501 7.19 -16.03 23.05
C ARG A 501 8.17 -17.17 22.75
N GLY A 502 9.42 -17.07 23.17
CA GLY A 502 10.42 -18.10 22.93
C GLY A 502 11.01 -18.11 21.52
N ARG A 503 10.91 -17.01 20.77
CA ARG A 503 11.65 -16.83 19.52
C ARG A 503 12.98 -16.17 19.80
N SER A 504 14.03 -16.55 19.08
CA SER A 504 15.37 -16.05 19.36
C SER A 504 16.23 -15.85 18.12
N VAL A 505 17.18 -14.93 18.21
CA VAL A 505 18.33 -14.85 17.31
C VAL A 505 19.57 -15.24 18.11
N SER A 506 20.30 -16.25 17.64
CA SER A 506 21.54 -16.70 18.26
C SER A 506 22.72 -16.45 17.34
N VAL A 507 23.81 -15.93 17.90
CA VAL A 507 25.07 -15.68 17.19
C VAL A 507 26.10 -16.71 17.61
N TYR A 508 26.76 -17.33 16.63
CA TYR A 508 27.73 -18.40 16.81
C TYR A 508 29.05 -18.04 16.15
N LYS A 509 30.17 -18.44 16.77
CA LYS A 509 31.50 -18.38 16.17
C LYS A 509 31.86 -19.76 15.64
N LEU A 510 31.96 -19.91 14.33
CA LEU A 510 32.29 -21.17 13.70
C LEU A 510 33.76 -21.50 14.00
N ALA A 511 34.02 -22.55 14.78
CA ALA A 511 35.39 -23.04 14.92
C ALA A 511 35.77 -23.85 13.69
N ALA A 512 37.01 -23.67 13.21
CA ALA A 512 37.61 -24.63 12.30
C ALA A 512 37.63 -25.99 13.02
N SER A 513 37.14 -27.03 12.35
CA SER A 513 37.34 -28.40 12.81
C SER A 513 38.83 -28.58 13.07
N ALA A 514 39.22 -29.08 14.25
CA ALA A 514 40.54 -29.66 14.39
C ALA A 514 40.68 -30.78 13.34
N PRO A 515 41.84 -30.90 12.66
CA PRO A 515 42.04 -31.85 11.58
C PRO A 515 41.78 -33.30 11.98
#